data_AF-A0A536KJF2-F1
#
_entry.id   AF-A0A536KJF2-F1
#
_cell.length_a   1.000
_cell.length_b   1.000
_cell.length_c   1.000
_cell.angle_alpha   90.00
_cell.angle_beta   90.00
_cell.angle_gamma   90.00
#
_symmetry.space_group_name_H-M   'P 1'
#
loop_
_entity.id
_entity.type
_entity.pdbx_description
1 polymer ?
#
loop_
_entity_poly.entity_id
_entity_poly.type
_entity_poly.pdbx_seq_one_letter_code
_entity_poly.pdbx_strand_id
1 'polypeptide(L)'
;MKAPEFIQRIVDFDRLMEGENRDSTDPDDTEHWCAVYTEMIRFKEGLLGQTQRELEKVPDMRQELRGNDIPFLEAELRRLRSGLAFWEARRAERKKRR
;
A
#
# COMPACT_ATOMS: atom_id res chain seq x y z
N MET A 1 26.03 -2.01 11.96
CA MET A 1 25.38 -3.11 11.21
C MET A 1 24.32 -2.53 10.30
N LYS A 2 24.21 -2.99 9.05
CA LYS A 2 23.06 -2.64 8.19
C LYS A 2 21.84 -3.44 8.67
N ALA A 3 20.67 -2.83 8.65
CA ALA A 3 19.43 -3.55 8.95
C ALA A 3 19.23 -4.69 7.93
N PRO A 4 18.59 -5.81 8.32
CA PRO A 4 18.23 -6.87 7.37
C PRO A 4 17.47 -6.33 6.16
N GLU A 5 17.64 -6.95 4.99
CA GLU A 5 17.04 -6.49 3.74
C GLU A 5 15.51 -6.39 3.82
N PHE A 6 14.85 -7.31 4.54
CA PHE A 6 13.40 -7.25 4.71
C PHE A 6 12.95 -6.00 5.46
N ILE A 7 13.74 -5.50 6.42
CA ILE A 7 13.46 -4.25 7.14
C ILE A 7 13.60 -3.06 6.20
N GLN A 8 14.65 -3.04 5.39
CA GLN A 8 14.86 -1.98 4.39
C GLN A 8 13.70 -1.94 3.39
N ARG A 9 13.27 -3.11 2.91
CA ARG A 9 12.11 -3.24 2.01
C ARG A 9 10.82 -2.81 2.68
N ILE A 10 10.62 -3.11 3.96
CA ILE A 10 9.41 -2.75 4.71
C ILE A 10 9.29 -1.22 4.82
N VAL A 11 10.38 -0.52 5.14
CA VAL A 11 10.40 0.93 5.38
C VAL A 11 10.61 1.78 4.11
N ASP A 12 10.86 1.15 2.96
CA ASP A 12 10.91 1.84 1.67
C ASP A 12 9.47 2.13 1.18
N PHE A 13 8.94 3.28 1.55
CA PHE A 13 7.58 3.69 1.19
C PHE A 13 7.45 4.24 -0.24
N ASP A 14 8.51 4.23 -1.04
CA ASP A 14 8.49 4.64 -2.45
C ASP A 14 8.65 3.47 -3.42
N ARG A 15 8.98 2.28 -2.92
CA ARG A 15 9.12 1.07 -3.73
C ARG A 15 7.87 0.76 -4.56
N LEU A 16 8.09 0.10 -5.69
CA LEU A 16 7.03 -0.49 -6.51
C LEU A 16 6.52 -1.80 -5.90
N MET A 17 5.42 -2.32 -6.44
CA MET A 17 5.05 -3.71 -6.19
C MET A 17 6.05 -4.64 -6.89
N GLU A 18 6.26 -5.83 -6.32
CA GLU A 18 7.18 -6.81 -6.90
C GLU A 18 6.67 -7.24 -8.28
N GLY A 19 7.50 -7.06 -9.31
CA GLY A 19 7.12 -7.32 -10.71
C GLY A 19 6.40 -6.17 -11.42
N GLU A 20 6.10 -5.07 -10.74
CA GLU A 20 5.47 -3.90 -11.37
C GLU A 20 6.43 -3.19 -12.31
N ASN A 21 5.98 -2.96 -13.54
CA ASN A 21 6.68 -2.17 -14.54
C ASN A 21 5.83 -0.97 -14.97
N ARG A 22 6.16 0.23 -14.47
CA ARG A 22 5.42 1.47 -14.79
C ARG A 22 5.59 1.96 -16.22
N ASP A 23 6.59 1.46 -16.94
CA ASP A 23 6.80 1.79 -18.34
C ASP A 23 5.93 0.94 -19.28
N SER A 24 5.26 -0.10 -18.76
CA SER A 24 4.43 -0.99 -19.56
C SER A 24 3.31 -0.24 -20.29
N THR A 25 3.21 -0.47 -21.60
CA THR A 25 2.15 0.05 -22.46
C THR A 25 1.00 -0.94 -22.66
N ASP A 26 1.09 -2.14 -22.07
CA ASP A 26 0.05 -3.16 -22.12
C ASP A 26 -1.23 -2.69 -21.38
N PRO A 27 -2.42 -2.74 -22.02
CA PRO A 27 -3.71 -2.56 -21.36
C PRO A 27 -3.94 -3.51 -20.19
N ASP A 28 -3.54 -4.77 -20.32
CA ASP A 28 -3.82 -5.82 -19.33
C ASP A 28 -3.02 -5.57 -18.04
N ASP A 29 -1.78 -5.07 -18.15
CA ASP A 29 -0.98 -4.67 -16.99
C ASP A 29 -1.66 -3.57 -16.17
N THR A 30 -2.32 -2.62 -16.81
CA THR A 30 -2.99 -1.54 -16.08
C THR A 30 -4.21 -2.05 -15.32
N GLU A 31 -5.01 -2.93 -15.91
CA GLU A 31 -6.14 -3.52 -15.18
C GLU A 31 -5.66 -4.44 -14.07
N HIS A 32 -4.60 -5.22 -14.33
CA HIS A 32 -3.95 -6.08 -13.34
C HIS A 32 -3.46 -5.27 -12.14
N TRP A 33 -2.65 -4.23 -12.35
CA TRP A 33 -2.08 -3.44 -11.26
C TRP A 33 -3.15 -2.60 -10.53
N CYS A 34 -4.18 -2.08 -11.22
CA CYS A 34 -5.34 -1.49 -10.55
C CYS A 34 -5.97 -2.48 -9.56
N ALA A 35 -6.18 -3.73 -9.98
CA ALA A 35 -6.76 -4.77 -9.13
C ALA A 35 -5.84 -5.14 -7.96
N VAL A 36 -4.54 -5.37 -8.21
CA VAL A 36 -3.57 -5.71 -7.17
C VAL A 36 -3.49 -4.62 -6.10
N TYR A 37 -3.36 -3.34 -6.50
CA TYR A 37 -3.31 -2.24 -5.54
C TYR A 37 -4.62 -2.11 -4.75
N THR A 38 -5.78 -2.27 -5.41
CA THR A 38 -7.09 -2.23 -4.75
C THR A 38 -7.21 -3.31 -3.66
N GLU A 39 -6.83 -4.55 -3.96
CA GLU A 39 -6.88 -5.65 -3.00
C GLU A 39 -5.91 -5.44 -1.84
N MET A 40 -4.70 -4.96 -2.12
CA MET A 40 -3.72 -4.62 -1.09
C MET A 40 -4.20 -3.51 -0.16
N ILE A 41 -4.82 -2.46 -0.69
CA ILE A 41 -5.40 -1.37 0.10
C ILE A 41 -6.52 -1.92 0.99
N ARG A 42 -7.46 -2.68 0.44
CA ARG A 42 -8.58 -3.28 1.19
C ARG A 42 -8.08 -4.13 2.36
N PHE A 43 -7.09 -4.98 2.10
CA PHE A 43 -6.48 -5.80 3.14
C PHE A 43 -5.86 -4.94 4.27
N LYS A 44 -5.07 -3.93 3.92
CA LYS A 44 -4.39 -3.06 4.89
C LYS A 44 -5.36 -2.16 5.67
N GLU A 45 -6.43 -1.68 5.04
CA GLU A 45 -7.51 -0.95 5.71
C GLU A 45 -8.24 -1.84 6.73
N GLY A 46 -8.51 -3.09 6.37
CA GLY A 46 -9.09 -4.08 7.29
C GLY A 46 -8.20 -4.31 8.51
N LEU A 47 -6.90 -4.49 8.28
CA LEU A 47 -5.91 -4.66 9.34
C LEU A 47 -5.81 -3.41 10.25
N LEU A 48 -5.72 -2.21 9.68
CA LEU A 48 -5.68 -0.96 10.43
C LEU A 48 -6.93 -0.80 11.31
N GLY A 49 -8.11 -1.05 10.74
CA GLY A 49 -9.37 -1.00 11.49
C GLY A 49 -9.43 -2.02 12.62
N GLN A 50 -8.88 -3.22 12.42
CA GLN A 50 -8.77 -4.21 13.49
C GLN A 50 -7.80 -3.75 14.59
N THR A 51 -6.61 -3.28 14.22
CA THR A 51 -5.62 -2.75 15.17
C THR A 51 -6.21 -1.62 16.03
N GLN A 52 -6.95 -0.70 15.41
CA GLN A 52 -7.62 0.39 16.12
C GLN A 52 -8.67 -0.11 17.13
N ARG A 53 -9.48 -1.13 16.76
CA ARG A 53 -10.47 -1.72 17.66
C ARG A 53 -9.84 -2.45 18.85
N GLU A 54 -8.72 -3.15 18.66
CA GLU A 54 -8.03 -3.81 19.78
C GLU A 54 -7.41 -2.80 20.75
N LEU A 55 -7.01 -1.64 20.24
CA LEU A 55 -6.47 -0.53 21.03
C LEU A 55 -7.49 0.06 22.03
N GLU A 56 -8.79 -0.06 21.71
CA GLU A 56 -9.87 0.32 22.62
C GLU A 56 -10.07 -0.69 23.75
N LYS A 57 -9.72 -1.97 23.52
CA LYS A 57 -9.93 -3.07 24.47
C LYS A 57 -8.76 -3.26 25.43
N VAL A 58 -7.54 -2.96 24.99
CA VAL A 58 -6.32 -3.19 25.78
C VAL A 58 -5.52 -1.89 25.90
N PRO A 59 -5.78 -1.07 26.94
CA PRO A 59 -5.10 0.20 27.15
C PRO A 59 -3.57 0.09 27.19
N ASP A 60 -3.03 -1.02 27.69
CA ASP A 60 -1.60 -1.25 27.80
C ASP A 60 -0.90 -1.39 26.43
N MET A 61 -1.63 -1.81 25.38
CA MET A 61 -1.12 -1.89 24.01
C MET A 61 -1.08 -0.53 23.30
N ARG A 62 -1.66 0.51 23.90
CA ARG A 62 -1.83 1.83 23.28
C ARG A 62 -0.52 2.46 22.85
N GLN A 63 0.54 2.35 23.65
CA GLN A 63 1.83 2.96 23.34
C GLN A 63 2.49 2.26 22.15
N GLU A 64 2.56 0.93 22.16
CA GLU A 64 3.17 0.15 21.08
C GLU A 64 2.43 0.32 19.76
N LEU A 65 1.11 0.09 19.74
CA LEU A 65 0.32 0.15 18.51
C LEU A 65 0.21 1.56 17.93
N ARG A 66 0.10 2.62 18.76
CA ARG A 66 0.09 4.01 18.27
C ARG A 66 1.46 4.51 17.86
N GLY A 67 2.52 4.04 18.51
CA GLY A 67 3.89 4.47 18.21
C GLY A 67 4.45 3.82 16.95
N ASN A 68 4.09 2.55 16.70
CA ASN A 68 4.74 1.73 15.68
C ASN A 68 3.76 1.27 14.60
N ASP A 69 2.79 0.43 14.96
CA ASP A 69 1.96 -0.29 13.98
C ASP A 69 1.02 0.62 13.18
N ILE A 70 0.33 1.55 13.84
CA ILE A 70 -0.61 2.45 13.17
C ILE A 70 0.11 3.39 12.19
N PRO A 71 1.15 4.14 12.59
CA PRO A 71 1.89 5.00 11.66
C PRO A 71 2.50 4.23 10.50
N PHE A 72 2.96 3.00 10.75
CA PHE A 72 3.49 2.10 9.72
C PHE A 72 2.41 1.72 8.70
N LEU A 73 1.25 1.22 9.16
CA LEU A 73 0.13 0.85 8.29
C LEU A 73 -0.39 2.04 7.49
N GLU A 74 -0.46 3.22 8.09
CA GLU A 74 -0.86 4.45 7.41
C GLU A 74 0.16 4.87 6.32
N ALA A 75 1.46 4.76 6.59
CA ALA A 75 2.50 5.04 5.60
C ALA A 75 2.45 4.05 4.43
N GLU A 76 2.24 2.77 4.71
CA GLU A 76 2.09 1.75 3.67
C GLU A 76 0.82 1.98 2.83
N LEU A 77 -0.30 2.36 3.46
CA LEU A 77 -1.54 2.72 2.77
C LEU A 77 -1.35 3.94 1.87
N ARG A 78 -0.61 4.97 2.31
CA ARG A 78 -0.30 6.14 1.46
C ARG A 78 0.48 5.71 0.21
N ARG A 79 1.50 4.87 0.35
CA ARG A 79 2.24 4.31 -0.81
C ARG A 79 1.31 3.58 -1.78
N LEU A 80 0.50 2.67 -1.25
CA LEU A 80 -0.40 1.85 -2.08
C LEU A 80 -1.43 2.71 -2.81
N ARG A 81 -2.00 3.72 -2.15
CA ARG A 81 -2.94 4.67 -2.79
C ARG A 81 -2.28 5.50 -3.89
N SER A 82 -1.04 5.95 -3.69
CA SER A 82 -0.27 6.62 -4.75
C SER A 82 -0.02 5.71 -5.95
N GLY A 83 0.28 4.43 -5.71
CA GLY A 83 0.42 3.42 -6.77
C GLY A 83 -0.87 3.17 -7.55
N LEU A 84 -2.01 3.03 -6.84
CA LEU A 84 -3.32 2.91 -7.47
C LEU A 84 -3.64 4.13 -8.34
N ALA A 85 -3.43 5.34 -7.80
CA ALA A 85 -3.71 6.59 -8.52
C ALA A 85 -2.89 6.70 -9.82
N PHE A 86 -1.64 6.23 -9.83
CA PHE A 86 -0.83 6.16 -11.05
C PHE A 86 -1.49 5.29 -12.13
N TRP A 87 -1.90 4.06 -11.78
CA TRP A 87 -2.51 3.14 -12.74
C TRP A 87 -3.90 3.58 -13.19
N GLU A 88 -4.70 4.17 -12.31
CA GLU A 88 -6.00 4.75 -12.65
C GLU A 88 -5.86 5.93 -13.62
N ALA A 89 -4.87 6.81 -13.42
CA ALA A 89 -4.57 7.90 -14.34
C ALA A 89 -4.20 7.36 -15.73
N ARG A 90 -3.31 6.35 -15.80
CA ARG A 90 -2.91 5.70 -17.06
C ARG A 90 -4.09 5.02 -17.75
N ARG A 91 -4.98 4.37 -16.99
CA ARG A 91 -6.23 3.78 -17.48
C ARG A 91 -7.13 4.84 -18.12
N ALA A 92 -7.29 5.99 -17.45
CA ALA A 92 -8.13 7.09 -17.93
C ALA A 92 -7.56 7.74 -19.21
N GLU A 93 -6.25 7.95 -19.29
CA GLU A 93 -5.58 8.48 -20.49
C GLU A 93 -5.80 7.59 -21.71
N ARG A 94 -5.74 6.27 -21.54
CA ARG A 94 -6.01 5.32 -22.63
C ARG A 94 -7.46 5.38 -23.09
N LYS A 95 -8.42 5.44 -22.16
CA LYS A 95 -9.84 5.56 -22.51
C LYS A 95 -10.15 6.83 -23.32
N LYS A 96 -9.40 7.92 -23.12
CA LYS A 96 -9.53 9.16 -23.91
C LYS A 96 -8.97 9.08 -25.33
N ARG A 97 -8.08 8.10 -25.61
CA ARG A 97 -7.42 7.92 -26.92
C ARG A 97 -8.10 6.90 -27.83
N ARG A 98 -9.15 6.23 -27.34
CA ARG A 98 -10.04 5.34 -28.09
C ARG A 98 -11.23 6.12 -28.61
#